data_AF-A0A174LF32-F1
#
_entry.id   AF-A0A174LF32-F1
#
_cell.length_a   1.000
_cell.length_b   1.000
_cell.length_c   1.000
_cell.angle_alpha   90.00
_cell.angle_beta   90.00
_cell.angle_gamma   90.00
#
_symmetry.space_group_name_H-M   'P 1'
#
loop_
_entity.id
_entity.type
_entity.pdbx_description
1 polymer ?
#
loop_
_entity_poly.entity_id
_entity_poly.type
_entity_poly.pdbx_seq_one_letter_code
_entity_poly.pdbx_strand_id
1 'polypeptide(L)'
;MDDAGSAQLAKVLSEDYESNAGDYASLYVKDLVVRTFSPLATTAGSKVDYQREVENHNAYLSLYTQAQKDFMECVKPVCEILLGVHLFFEQYEDTVKSKSAMRPRLLVANCDPEMAARSGNLPRVQTFLNTTNLTNDMDNHIWQAIFPNLSFSKAGDQKEIRQVFVTAKQKKKTDVYSMETLSTLTDALADYGIKTFFSFETGEDTTFDKVAKEGIGAFIDRCAPLMNKDYSACAVPCLPNVTVIPKNKSGVITGKLMTTDGENAAYSDRQEDVQRFYLNGIYIPAAFIAAGIMAACQDPDFLREKFIRSVDPTLPGVRFDIESGDNALLVPTTLAREVAGWTRSVKEEINRQGFGFILSSEVQSLKGKPVNNLTVYKARSLAHDGYQYEPIFQQTVSSYFECVLRRVSSDFKKDAVEFFFSANPSSQMQQWMNRKDFINAVIKPEDAVTYDLDERAGHCEIHFQFGGVQKNVKWMGVPFSWARPSFMKGCLFI
;
A
#
# COMPACT_ATOMS: atom_id res chain seq x y z
N MET A 1 6.01 46.10 38.23
CA MET A 1 6.41 46.48 36.87
C MET A 1 5.79 47.83 36.63
N ASP A 2 6.59 48.86 36.33
CA ASP A 2 6.06 50.18 36.00
C ASP A 2 5.14 50.06 34.77
N ASP A 3 3.95 50.67 34.82
CA ASP A 3 2.94 50.63 33.75
C ASP A 3 3.52 51.06 32.39
N ALA A 4 4.51 51.96 32.41
CA ALA A 4 5.23 52.40 31.21
C ALA A 4 6.03 51.28 30.54
N GLY A 5 6.64 50.39 31.33
CA GLY A 5 7.40 49.24 30.83
C GLY A 5 6.52 48.15 30.21
N SER A 6 5.35 47.89 30.79
CA SER A 6 4.37 46.95 30.21
C SER A 6 3.77 47.48 28.90
N ALA A 7 3.39 48.76 28.83
CA ALA A 7 2.86 49.34 27.59
C ALA A 7 3.87 49.31 26.44
N GLN A 8 5.15 49.53 26.75
CA GLN A 8 6.23 49.50 25.75
C GLN A 8 6.54 48.07 25.29
N LEU A 9 6.51 47.10 26.20
CA LEU A 9 6.66 45.67 25.89
C LEU A 9 5.50 45.15 25.02
N ALA A 10 4.26 45.53 25.35
CA ALA A 10 3.07 45.18 24.57
C ALA A 10 3.15 45.69 23.12
N LYS A 11 3.65 46.93 22.94
CA LYS A 11 3.83 47.52 21.61
C LYS A 11 4.89 46.76 20.80
N VAL A 12 6.03 46.45 21.40
CA VAL A 12 7.11 45.68 20.75
C VAL A 12 6.63 44.29 20.34
N LEU A 13 5.89 43.59 21.21
CA LEU A 13 5.33 42.27 20.91
C LEU A 13 4.28 42.31 19.79
N SER A 14 3.46 43.37 19.74
CA SER A 14 2.47 43.55 18.67
C SER A 14 3.14 43.78 17.32
N GLU A 15 4.15 44.66 17.27
CA GLU A 15 4.91 44.97 16.06
C GLU A 15 5.73 43.76 15.56
N ASP A 16 6.29 42.97 16.48
CA ASP A 16 7.02 41.74 16.17
C ASP A 16 6.09 40.63 15.63
N TYR A 17 4.89 40.48 16.20
CA TYR A 17 3.88 39.57 15.67
C TYR A 17 3.43 39.98 14.27
N GLU A 18 3.12 41.26 14.05
CA GLU A 18 2.69 41.77 12.74
C GLU A 18 3.76 41.59 11.66
N SER A 19 5.03 41.70 12.03
CA SER A 19 6.16 41.53 11.11
C SER A 19 6.42 40.05 10.74
N ASN A 20 6.07 39.10 11.61
CA ASN A 20 6.40 37.68 11.45
C ASN A 20 5.19 36.77 11.12
N ALA A 21 3.96 37.23 11.34
CA ALA A 21 2.77 36.38 11.19
C ALA A 21 2.39 36.08 9.72
N GLY A 22 2.91 36.84 8.76
CA GLY A 22 2.67 36.64 7.32
C GLY A 22 1.18 36.57 6.97
N ASP A 23 0.81 35.71 6.01
CA ASP A 23 -0.57 35.53 5.54
C ASP A 23 -1.53 34.91 6.59
N TYR A 24 -1.03 34.54 7.77
CA TYR A 24 -1.79 33.92 8.87
C TYR A 24 -2.01 34.87 10.06
N ALA A 25 -1.77 36.16 9.87
CA ALA A 25 -1.97 37.18 10.91
C ALA A 25 -3.43 37.19 11.39
N SER A 26 -3.61 36.91 12.69
CA SER A 26 -4.89 37.00 13.37
C SER A 26 -4.80 38.06 14.45
N LEU A 27 -5.68 39.07 14.37
CA LEU A 27 -5.79 40.13 15.38
C LEU A 27 -6.03 39.54 16.77
N TYR A 28 -6.84 38.48 16.86
CA TYR A 28 -7.08 37.78 18.12
C TYR A 28 -5.81 37.11 18.67
N VAL A 29 -5.03 36.44 17.81
CA VAL A 29 -3.78 35.77 18.25
C VAL A 29 -2.73 36.81 18.66
N LYS A 30 -2.66 37.93 17.94
CA LYS A 30 -1.83 39.08 18.32
C LYS A 30 -2.19 39.57 19.72
N ASP A 31 -3.46 39.84 19.96
CA ASP A 31 -3.95 40.34 21.24
C ASP A 31 -3.73 39.32 22.37
N LEU A 32 -3.84 38.02 22.08
CA LEU A 32 -3.57 36.94 23.03
C LEU A 32 -2.08 36.89 23.40
N VAL A 33 -1.17 36.95 22.42
CA VAL A 33 0.29 36.96 22.62
C VAL A 33 0.68 38.17 23.46
N VAL A 34 0.21 39.36 23.06
CA VAL A 34 0.49 40.61 23.78
C VAL A 34 -0.02 40.54 25.23
N ARG A 35 -1.24 40.05 25.45
CA ARG A 35 -1.83 39.91 26.81
C ARG A 35 -1.12 38.87 27.67
N THR A 36 -0.60 37.80 27.07
CA THR A 36 0.07 36.71 27.80
C THR A 36 1.48 37.10 28.23
N PHE A 37 2.23 37.76 27.34
CA PHE A 37 3.64 38.11 27.57
C PHE A 37 3.84 39.53 28.11
N SER A 38 2.82 40.39 28.04
CA SER A 38 2.77 41.69 28.70
C SER A 38 1.42 41.89 29.41
N PRO A 39 1.22 41.24 30.56
CA PRO A 39 0.02 41.45 31.36
C PRO A 39 0.03 42.90 31.88
N LEU A 40 -0.88 43.73 31.36
CA LEU A 40 -1.18 45.03 31.94
C LEU A 40 -1.56 44.82 33.41
N ALA A 41 -1.02 45.63 34.31
CA ALA A 41 -1.30 45.51 35.74
C ALA A 41 -2.82 45.57 35.93
N THR A 42 -3.40 44.48 36.47
CA THR A 42 -4.83 44.40 36.78
C THR A 42 -5.21 45.56 37.68
N THR A 43 -5.85 46.58 37.11
CA THR A 43 -6.44 47.66 37.87
C THR A 43 -7.61 47.04 38.63
N ALA A 44 -7.46 46.88 39.94
CA ALA A 44 -8.50 46.40 40.83
C ALA A 44 -9.74 47.31 40.66
N GLY A 45 -10.75 46.83 39.93
CA GLY A 45 -11.96 47.60 39.59
C GLY A 45 -12.38 47.58 38.11
N SER A 46 -11.67 46.90 37.22
CA SER A 46 -12.11 46.72 35.83
C SER A 46 -13.37 45.85 35.79
N LYS A 47 -14.53 46.44 35.48
CA LYS A 47 -15.76 45.68 35.18
C LYS A 47 -15.47 44.72 34.04
N VAL A 48 -15.82 43.45 34.22
CA VAL A 48 -15.70 42.43 33.18
C VAL A 48 -16.63 42.82 32.03
N ASP A 49 -16.05 43.03 30.84
CA ASP A 49 -16.81 43.19 29.61
C ASP A 49 -17.21 41.81 29.10
N TYR A 50 -18.38 41.34 29.56
CA TYR A 50 -18.89 40.02 29.20
C TYR A 50 -19.14 39.87 27.70
N GLN A 51 -19.43 40.95 26.99
CA GLN A 51 -19.66 40.89 25.55
C GLN A 51 -18.35 40.62 24.80
N ARG A 52 -17.30 41.36 25.13
CA ARG A 52 -15.96 41.12 24.58
C ARG A 52 -15.41 39.73 24.95
N GLU A 53 -15.67 39.25 26.16
CA GLU A 53 -15.17 37.93 26.57
C GLU A 53 -15.91 36.78 25.87
N VAL A 54 -17.21 36.92 25.62
CA VAL A 54 -17.98 35.97 24.80
C VAL A 54 -17.48 35.97 23.34
N GLU A 55 -17.20 37.14 22.77
CA GLU A 55 -16.62 37.25 21.43
C GLU A 55 -15.24 36.58 21.35
N ASN A 56 -14.38 36.82 22.35
CA ASN A 56 -13.07 36.18 22.46
C ASN A 56 -13.17 34.65 22.57
N HIS A 57 -14.08 34.14 23.42
CA HIS A 57 -14.30 32.71 23.57
C HIS A 57 -14.78 32.07 22.28
N ASN A 58 -15.77 32.67 21.61
CA ASN A 58 -16.32 32.15 20.36
C ASN A 58 -15.27 32.18 19.23
N ALA A 59 -14.45 33.24 19.16
CA ALA A 59 -13.34 33.33 18.21
C ALA A 59 -12.27 32.25 18.49
N TYR A 60 -11.89 32.06 19.76
CA TYR A 60 -10.96 31.00 20.16
C TYR A 60 -11.49 29.61 19.81
N LEU A 61 -12.76 29.33 20.11
CA LEU A 61 -13.39 28.05 19.82
C LEU A 61 -13.40 27.76 18.32
N SER A 62 -13.68 28.76 17.49
CA SER A 62 -13.61 28.63 16.03
C SER A 62 -12.18 28.34 15.57
N LEU A 63 -11.20 29.08 16.09
CA LEU A 63 -9.78 28.87 15.77
C LEU A 63 -9.31 27.47 16.18
N TYR A 64 -9.67 27.03 17.39
CA TYR A 64 -9.33 25.71 17.92
C TYR A 64 -9.95 24.59 17.09
N THR A 65 -11.22 24.73 16.71
CA THR A 65 -11.93 23.77 15.86
C THR A 65 -11.25 23.65 14.50
N GLN A 66 -10.89 24.78 13.88
CA GLN A 66 -10.20 24.79 12.61
C GLN A 66 -8.78 24.19 12.72
N ALA A 67 -8.04 24.52 13.78
CA ALA A 67 -6.70 23.96 14.02
C ALA A 67 -6.73 22.44 14.21
N GLN A 68 -7.70 21.91 14.96
CA GLN A 68 -7.88 20.45 15.09
C GLN A 68 -8.24 19.78 13.76
N LYS A 69 -9.10 20.41 12.96
CA LYS A 69 -9.46 19.92 11.63
C LYS A 69 -8.24 19.88 10.70
N ASP A 70 -7.47 20.97 10.65
CA ASP A 70 -6.26 21.07 9.84
C ASP A 70 -5.19 20.06 10.28
N PHE A 71 -5.03 19.85 11.59
CA PHE A 71 -4.16 18.80 12.12
C PHE A 71 -4.58 17.42 11.62
N MET A 72 -5.86 17.06 11.71
CA MET A 72 -6.36 15.78 11.21
C MET A 72 -6.15 15.61 9.70
N GLU A 73 -6.27 16.69 8.92
CA GLU A 73 -5.95 16.67 7.48
C GLU A 73 -4.48 16.39 7.20
N CYS A 74 -3.56 16.99 7.98
CA CYS A 74 -2.13 16.78 7.84
C CYS A 74 -1.67 15.39 8.30
N VAL A 75 -2.28 14.85 9.36
CA VAL A 75 -1.89 13.55 9.93
C VAL A 75 -2.46 12.38 9.16
N LYS A 76 -3.59 12.57 8.44
CA LYS A 76 -4.27 11.50 7.72
C LYS A 76 -3.33 10.64 6.85
N PRO A 77 -2.52 11.18 5.91
CA PRO A 77 -1.69 10.35 5.04
C PRO A 77 -0.66 9.52 5.82
N VAL A 78 -0.09 10.09 6.88
CA VAL A 78 0.85 9.42 7.77
C VAL A 78 0.17 8.25 8.48
N CYS A 79 -1.05 8.46 9.01
CA CYS A 79 -1.83 7.38 9.62
C CYS A 79 -2.14 6.25 8.62
N GLU A 80 -2.54 6.58 7.39
CA GLU A 80 -2.86 5.58 6.37
C GLU A 80 -1.65 4.72 6.00
N ILE A 81 -0.47 5.32 5.87
CA ILE A 81 0.79 4.59 5.61
C ILE A 81 1.20 3.74 6.82
N LEU A 82 1.19 4.29 8.03
CA LEU A 82 1.57 3.55 9.24
C LEU A 82 0.65 2.34 9.49
N LEU A 83 -0.66 2.52 9.28
CA LEU A 83 -1.62 1.43 9.34
C LEU A 83 -1.37 0.40 8.24
N GLY A 84 -1.05 0.83 7.02
CA GLY A 84 -0.67 -0.06 5.92
C GLY A 84 0.55 -0.92 6.27
N VAL A 85 1.63 -0.31 6.76
CA VAL A 85 2.85 -1.01 7.19
C VAL A 85 2.56 -1.97 8.34
N HIS A 86 1.76 -1.55 9.32
CA HIS A 86 1.33 -2.44 10.41
C HIS A 86 0.61 -3.67 9.87
N LEU A 87 -0.39 -3.46 9.00
CA LEU A 87 -1.20 -4.52 8.43
C LEU A 87 -0.42 -5.46 7.51
N PHE A 88 0.62 -4.96 6.83
CA PHE A 88 1.54 -5.80 6.05
C PHE A 88 2.15 -6.90 6.92
N PHE A 89 2.64 -6.54 8.12
CA PHE A 89 3.24 -7.51 9.05
C PHE A 89 2.17 -8.33 9.79
N GLU A 90 1.05 -7.72 10.15
CA GLU A 90 -0.04 -8.38 10.87
C GLU A 90 -0.59 -9.59 10.11
N GLN A 91 -0.61 -9.54 8.75
CA GLN A 91 -1.01 -10.68 7.91
C GLN A 91 -0.26 -11.99 8.26
N TYR A 92 0.97 -11.87 8.76
CA TYR A 92 1.81 -12.98 9.17
C TYR A 92 1.77 -13.26 10.69
N GLU A 93 1.94 -12.22 11.50
CA GLU A 93 2.22 -12.34 12.94
C GLU A 93 1.06 -12.94 13.74
N ASP A 94 -0.18 -12.75 13.32
CA ASP A 94 -1.35 -13.30 14.01
C ASP A 94 -1.44 -14.83 13.92
N THR A 95 -0.77 -15.42 12.92
CA THR A 95 -0.84 -16.86 12.69
C THR A 95 0.37 -17.57 13.30
N VAL A 96 1.59 -17.14 12.96
CA VAL A 96 2.80 -17.94 13.21
C VAL A 96 3.44 -17.67 14.57
N LYS A 97 3.39 -18.66 15.46
CA LYS A 97 4.00 -18.58 16.81
C LYS A 97 5.49 -19.00 16.84
N SER A 98 5.99 -19.60 15.77
CA SER A 98 7.37 -20.09 15.70
C SER A 98 8.40 -18.97 15.58
N LYS A 99 9.46 -19.02 16.39
CA LYS A 99 10.61 -18.10 16.31
C LYS A 99 11.55 -18.40 15.14
N SER A 100 11.46 -19.60 14.55
CA SER A 100 12.31 -20.05 13.43
C SER A 100 11.68 -19.77 12.06
N ALA A 101 10.49 -19.18 12.03
CA ALA A 101 9.69 -19.04 10.82
C ALA A 101 10.17 -17.87 9.94
N MET A 102 9.87 -17.95 8.64
CA MET A 102 10.33 -17.01 7.62
C MET A 102 9.49 -15.72 7.66
N ARG A 103 9.75 -14.86 8.65
CA ARG A 103 9.03 -13.59 8.80
C ARG A 103 9.27 -12.67 7.59
N PRO A 104 8.20 -12.07 7.01
CA PRO A 104 8.33 -11.03 5.99
C PRO A 104 9.20 -9.88 6.49
N ARG A 105 9.99 -9.27 5.60
CA ARG A 105 10.81 -8.08 5.88
C ARG A 105 10.44 -6.97 4.91
N LEU A 106 10.31 -5.75 5.42
CA LEU A 106 10.05 -4.57 4.61
C LEU A 106 11.29 -3.66 4.61
N LEU A 107 11.79 -3.32 3.43
CA LEU A 107 12.79 -2.29 3.20
C LEU A 107 12.06 -1.01 2.78
N VAL A 108 12.21 0.06 3.55
CA VAL A 108 11.56 1.35 3.28
C VAL A 108 12.54 2.28 2.57
N ALA A 109 12.19 2.75 1.38
CA ALA A 109 12.94 3.79 0.70
C ALA A 109 12.76 5.13 1.42
N ASN A 110 13.85 5.85 1.67
CA ASN A 110 13.82 7.18 2.28
C ASN A 110 13.75 8.27 1.20
N CYS A 111 12.88 8.10 0.21
CA CYS A 111 12.68 9.07 -0.88
C CYS A 111 11.32 8.86 -1.53
N ASP A 112 10.75 9.94 -2.08
CA ASP A 112 9.52 9.83 -2.86
C ASP A 112 9.71 8.95 -4.12
N PRO A 113 8.67 8.22 -4.55
CA PRO A 113 8.70 7.44 -5.78
C PRO A 113 9.10 8.25 -7.02
N GLU A 114 8.66 9.51 -7.12
CA GLU A 114 9.07 10.41 -8.20
C GLU A 114 10.58 10.67 -8.18
N MET A 115 11.18 10.81 -7.00
CA MET A 115 12.63 10.99 -6.88
C MET A 115 13.38 9.72 -7.26
N ALA A 116 12.87 8.54 -6.91
CA ALA A 116 13.45 7.26 -7.31
C ALA A 116 13.37 7.04 -8.83
N ALA A 117 12.27 7.46 -9.47
CA ALA A 117 12.03 7.30 -10.91
C ALA A 117 12.83 8.28 -11.79
N ARG A 118 13.38 9.37 -11.23
CA ARG A 118 14.18 10.34 -11.98
C ARG A 118 15.36 9.66 -12.66
N SER A 119 15.63 10.02 -13.92
CA SER A 119 16.72 9.47 -14.72
C SER A 119 18.11 9.54 -14.05
N GLY A 120 18.37 10.54 -13.21
CA GLY A 120 19.61 10.66 -12.45
C GLY A 120 19.72 9.70 -11.24
N ASN A 121 18.59 9.22 -10.72
CA ASN A 121 18.52 8.38 -9.52
C ASN A 121 18.19 6.91 -9.84
N LEU A 122 17.42 6.65 -10.90
CA LEU A 122 17.03 5.31 -11.31
C LEU A 122 18.23 4.34 -11.47
N PRO A 123 19.38 4.76 -12.06
CA PRO A 123 20.57 3.90 -12.12
C PRO A 123 21.13 3.52 -10.74
N ARG A 124 20.91 4.35 -9.71
CA ARG A 124 21.32 4.02 -8.33
C ARG A 124 20.42 2.94 -7.73
N VAL A 125 19.12 2.99 -8.02
CA VAL A 125 18.17 1.93 -7.64
C VAL A 125 18.58 0.62 -8.31
N GLN A 126 18.85 0.63 -9.62
CA GLN A 126 19.34 -0.54 -10.35
C GLN A 126 20.68 -1.05 -9.79
N THR A 127 21.61 -0.15 -9.47
CA THR A 127 22.90 -0.54 -8.86
C THR A 127 22.69 -1.24 -7.53
N PHE A 128 21.79 -0.74 -6.68
CA PHE A 128 21.42 -1.39 -5.43
C PHE A 128 20.81 -2.78 -5.68
N LEU A 129 19.87 -2.89 -6.61
CA LEU A 129 19.23 -4.17 -6.97
C LEU A 129 20.21 -5.18 -7.57
N ASN A 130 21.25 -4.73 -8.28
CA ASN A 130 22.34 -5.60 -8.73
C ASN A 130 23.07 -6.23 -7.53
N THR A 131 23.26 -5.50 -6.44
CA THR A 131 23.92 -6.02 -5.22
C THR A 131 23.05 -6.94 -4.38
N THR A 132 21.72 -6.87 -4.53
CA THR A 132 20.80 -7.75 -3.79
C THR A 132 20.37 -8.92 -4.66
N ASN A 133 19.71 -8.66 -5.80
CA ASN A 133 18.96 -9.63 -6.59
C ASN A 133 19.78 -10.39 -7.64
N LEU A 134 20.95 -9.89 -8.05
CA LEU A 134 21.83 -10.62 -8.97
C LEU A 134 22.86 -11.49 -8.26
N THR A 135 22.81 -11.58 -6.93
CA THR A 135 23.69 -12.43 -6.14
C THR A 135 23.14 -13.85 -6.02
N ASN A 136 24.01 -14.84 -5.83
CA ASN A 136 23.60 -16.23 -5.56
C ASN A 136 23.00 -16.43 -4.15
N ASP A 137 23.15 -15.43 -3.27
CA ASP A 137 22.56 -15.41 -1.94
C ASP A 137 21.16 -14.78 -2.00
N MET A 138 20.15 -15.59 -1.72
CA MET A 138 18.74 -15.18 -1.78
C MET A 138 18.23 -14.55 -0.48
N ASP A 139 19.05 -14.47 0.57
CA ASP A 139 18.64 -13.98 1.89
C ASP A 139 18.19 -12.51 1.86
N ASN A 140 18.82 -11.72 1.00
CA ASN A 140 18.54 -10.30 0.81
C ASN A 140 17.82 -10.00 -0.51
N HIS A 141 17.39 -11.02 -1.26
CA HIS A 141 16.62 -10.82 -2.48
C HIS A 141 15.28 -10.14 -2.17
N ILE A 142 14.99 -9.13 -2.97
CA ILE A 142 13.70 -8.44 -2.96
C ILE A 142 12.80 -9.14 -3.97
N TRP A 143 11.59 -9.51 -3.57
CA TRP A 143 10.65 -10.26 -4.42
C TRP A 143 9.40 -9.47 -4.77
N GLN A 144 9.07 -8.51 -3.91
CA GLN A 144 7.86 -7.73 -4.00
C GLN A 144 8.21 -6.26 -3.77
N ALA A 145 7.46 -5.38 -4.40
CA ALA A 145 7.48 -3.96 -4.15
C ALA A 145 6.06 -3.46 -3.88
N ILE A 146 5.93 -2.42 -3.05
CA ILE A 146 4.67 -1.76 -2.76
C ILE A 146 4.78 -0.33 -3.29
N PHE A 147 3.85 0.05 -4.17
CA PHE A 147 3.71 1.41 -4.69
C PHE A 147 2.35 2.00 -4.26
N PRO A 148 2.32 2.90 -3.27
CA PRO A 148 1.07 3.46 -2.76
C PRO A 148 0.56 4.62 -3.64
N ASN A 149 -0.69 5.03 -3.38
CA ASN A 149 -1.28 6.30 -3.81
C ASN A 149 -1.14 6.68 -5.31
N LEU A 150 -1.36 5.73 -6.21
CA LEU A 150 -1.46 6.04 -7.64
C LEU A 150 -2.67 6.94 -7.93
N SER A 151 -2.48 7.99 -8.71
CA SER A 151 -3.58 8.90 -9.11
C SER A 151 -4.68 8.16 -9.86
N PHE A 152 -5.91 8.23 -9.34
CA PHE A 152 -7.07 7.61 -9.98
C PHE A 152 -7.59 8.46 -11.15
N SER A 153 -7.54 9.78 -11.02
CA SER A 153 -7.94 10.73 -12.06
C SER A 153 -7.02 10.67 -13.29
N LYS A 154 -7.58 10.86 -14.50
CA LYS A 154 -6.78 11.02 -15.72
C LYS A 154 -6.08 12.39 -15.69
N ALA A 155 -4.83 12.45 -16.17
CA ALA A 155 -4.10 13.69 -16.35
C ALA A 155 -4.85 14.59 -17.35
N GLY A 156 -5.65 15.53 -16.82
CA GLY A 156 -6.59 16.36 -17.58
C GLY A 156 -7.85 16.74 -16.82
N ASP A 157 -8.29 15.93 -15.85
CA ASP A 157 -9.45 16.26 -14.99
C ASP A 157 -9.07 17.27 -13.89
N GLN A 158 -7.77 17.40 -13.59
CA GLN A 158 -7.27 18.55 -12.86
C GLN A 158 -7.22 19.74 -13.81
N LYS A 159 -8.34 20.45 -13.95
CA LYS A 159 -8.30 21.83 -14.44
C LYS A 159 -7.39 22.62 -13.50
N GLU A 160 -6.15 22.85 -13.91
CA GLU A 160 -5.35 23.95 -13.38
C GLU A 160 -6.06 25.25 -13.79
N ILE A 161 -7.05 25.65 -13.02
CA ILE A 161 -7.58 27.01 -13.08
C ILE A 161 -6.48 27.88 -12.49
N ARG A 162 -5.58 28.39 -13.35
CA ARG A 162 -4.70 29.50 -13.00
C ARG A 162 -5.56 30.75 -12.80
N GLN A 163 -6.15 30.89 -11.62
CA GLN A 163 -6.72 32.16 -11.16
C GLN A 163 -5.59 32.98 -10.57
N VAL A 164 -5.12 33.96 -11.35
CA VAL A 164 -3.92 34.76 -11.07
C VAL A 164 -4.06 35.67 -9.84
N PHE A 165 -5.26 35.77 -9.24
CA PHE A 165 -5.52 36.73 -8.14
C PHE A 165 -6.45 36.24 -7.04
N VAL A 166 -6.64 34.93 -6.89
CA VAL A 166 -7.31 34.38 -5.69
C VAL A 166 -6.47 33.23 -5.19
N THR A 167 -5.86 33.40 -4.01
CA THR A 167 -5.20 32.35 -3.25
C THR A 167 -6.24 31.35 -2.73
N ALA A 168 -6.96 30.70 -3.64
CA ALA A 168 -7.63 29.45 -3.34
C ALA A 168 -6.50 28.43 -3.18
N LYS A 169 -6.21 28.07 -1.93
CA LYS A 169 -5.40 26.90 -1.57
C LYS A 169 -5.99 25.65 -2.23
N GLN A 170 -5.70 25.40 -3.50
CA GLN A 170 -5.66 24.04 -3.98
C GLN A 170 -4.44 23.42 -3.32
N LYS A 171 -4.66 22.81 -2.13
CA LYS A 171 -3.72 21.81 -1.60
C LYS A 171 -3.59 20.76 -2.70
N LYS A 172 -2.55 20.84 -3.54
CA LYS A 172 -2.09 19.67 -4.30
C LYS A 172 -1.97 18.57 -3.26
N LYS A 173 -2.68 17.44 -3.44
CA LYS A 173 -2.40 16.25 -2.64
C LYS A 173 -0.92 15.93 -2.90
N THR A 174 -0.07 16.18 -1.91
CA THR A 174 1.39 15.99 -2.04
C THR A 174 1.77 14.54 -2.19
N ASP A 175 0.84 13.62 -1.88
CA ASP A 175 1.15 12.20 -1.70
C ASP A 175 0.46 11.33 -2.77
N VAL A 176 0.20 11.89 -3.97
CA VAL A 176 -0.43 11.17 -5.09
C VAL A 176 0.51 11.15 -6.28
N TYR A 177 0.78 9.95 -6.80
CA TYR A 177 1.82 9.74 -7.81
C TYR A 177 1.26 9.46 -9.20
N SER A 178 2.06 9.76 -10.21
CA SER A 178 1.68 9.62 -11.61
C SER A 178 1.81 8.17 -12.12
N MET A 179 1.08 7.87 -13.21
CA MET A 179 1.19 6.59 -13.90
C MET A 179 2.59 6.39 -14.52
N GLU A 180 3.22 7.48 -14.97
CA GLU A 180 4.56 7.45 -15.56
C GLU A 180 5.62 7.03 -14.53
N THR A 181 5.51 7.52 -13.30
CA THR A 181 6.37 7.14 -12.18
C THR A 181 6.25 5.65 -11.89
N LEU A 182 5.02 5.13 -11.82
CA LEU A 182 4.77 3.70 -11.61
C LEU A 182 5.31 2.85 -12.77
N SER A 183 5.07 3.24 -14.02
CA SER A 183 5.61 2.55 -15.20
C SER A 183 7.12 2.46 -15.16
N THR A 184 7.80 3.58 -14.93
CA THR A 184 9.27 3.66 -14.92
C THR A 184 9.88 2.77 -13.84
N LEU A 185 9.32 2.81 -12.62
CA LEU A 185 9.83 1.99 -11.53
C LEU A 185 9.48 0.51 -11.72
N THR A 186 8.27 0.20 -12.18
CA THR A 186 7.87 -1.21 -12.38
C THR A 186 8.67 -1.87 -13.49
N ASP A 187 8.98 -1.13 -14.57
CA ASP A 187 9.86 -1.60 -15.64
C ASP A 187 11.26 -1.94 -15.09
N ALA A 188 11.88 -1.00 -14.38
CA ALA A 188 13.20 -1.22 -13.78
C ALA A 188 13.23 -2.33 -12.72
N LEU A 189 12.13 -2.54 -11.98
CA LEU A 189 11.99 -3.61 -11.00
C LEU A 189 11.73 -4.98 -11.66
N ALA A 190 11.03 -5.00 -12.79
CA ALA A 190 10.68 -6.22 -13.51
C ALA A 190 11.91 -6.94 -14.07
N ASP A 191 12.96 -6.21 -14.45
CA ASP A 191 14.26 -6.76 -14.84
C ASP A 191 14.88 -7.67 -13.77
N TYR A 192 14.50 -7.50 -12.50
CA TYR A 192 14.95 -8.30 -11.36
C TYR A 192 13.91 -9.31 -10.86
N GLY A 193 12.81 -9.50 -11.60
CA GLY A 193 11.70 -10.37 -11.21
C GLY A 193 10.87 -9.85 -10.02
N ILE A 194 10.98 -8.57 -9.67
CA ILE A 194 10.26 -7.97 -8.54
C ILE A 194 8.84 -7.63 -8.96
N LYS A 195 7.85 -8.13 -8.22
CA LYS A 195 6.43 -7.81 -8.46
C LYS A 195 6.01 -6.57 -7.69
N THR A 196 5.48 -5.57 -8.39
CA THR A 196 4.98 -4.32 -7.80
C THR A 196 3.48 -4.42 -7.55
N PHE A 197 3.09 -4.53 -6.28
CA PHE A 197 1.73 -4.33 -5.81
C PHE A 197 1.47 -2.84 -5.69
N PHE A 198 0.43 -2.35 -6.35
CA PHE A 198 0.10 -0.93 -6.29
C PHE A 198 -1.38 -0.71 -6.03
N SER A 199 -1.70 0.40 -5.38
CA SER A 199 -3.07 0.79 -5.08
C SER A 199 -3.30 2.24 -5.48
N PHE A 200 -4.52 2.54 -5.88
CA PHE A 200 -4.93 3.92 -6.14
C PHE A 200 -5.02 4.73 -4.85
N GLU A 201 -4.97 6.05 -4.99
CA GLU A 201 -5.09 7.02 -3.89
C GLU A 201 -6.27 6.70 -2.97
N THR A 202 -6.05 6.90 -1.67
CA THR A 202 -7.07 6.70 -0.65
C THR A 202 -8.19 7.74 -0.80
N GLY A 203 -9.41 7.26 -0.97
CA GLY A 203 -10.56 8.13 -1.19
C GLY A 203 -11.85 7.33 -1.36
N GLU A 204 -12.98 8.04 -1.36
CA GLU A 204 -14.30 7.41 -1.48
C GLU A 204 -14.44 6.64 -2.81
N ASP A 205 -13.74 7.09 -3.85
CA ASP A 205 -13.74 6.48 -5.20
C ASP A 205 -12.89 5.21 -5.32
N THR A 206 -12.23 4.77 -4.26
CA THR A 206 -11.37 3.56 -4.27
C THR A 206 -11.77 2.53 -3.21
N THR A 207 -12.94 2.70 -2.60
CA THR A 207 -13.46 1.85 -1.51
C THR A 207 -14.31 0.66 -1.98
N PHE A 208 -14.62 -0.26 -1.06
CA PHE A 208 -15.59 -1.33 -1.29
C PHE A 208 -16.96 -0.80 -1.73
N ASP A 209 -17.44 0.30 -1.13
CA ASP A 209 -18.71 0.95 -1.49
C ASP A 209 -18.74 1.38 -2.95
N LYS A 210 -17.61 1.90 -3.45
CA LYS A 210 -17.49 2.33 -4.85
C LYS A 210 -17.51 1.15 -5.80
N VAL A 211 -16.68 0.13 -5.54
CA VAL A 211 -16.64 -1.10 -6.36
C VAL A 211 -18.00 -1.79 -6.38
N ALA A 212 -18.71 -1.81 -5.24
CA ALA A 212 -20.06 -2.38 -5.15
C ALA A 212 -21.08 -1.65 -6.04
N LYS A 213 -20.93 -0.34 -6.25
CA LYS A 213 -21.86 0.50 -7.04
C LYS A 213 -21.49 0.58 -8.51
N GLU A 214 -20.21 0.73 -8.82
CA GLU A 214 -19.73 1.11 -10.16
C GLU A 214 -18.92 -0.01 -10.85
N GLY A 215 -18.64 -1.11 -10.15
CA GLY A 215 -17.84 -2.22 -10.68
C GLY A 215 -16.35 -1.90 -10.74
N ILE A 216 -15.64 -2.58 -11.63
CA ILE A 216 -14.17 -2.49 -11.76
C ILE A 216 -13.70 -1.86 -13.07
N GLY A 217 -14.61 -1.57 -14.01
CA GLY A 217 -14.27 -1.00 -15.33
C GLY A 217 -13.39 0.25 -15.28
N ALA A 218 -13.69 1.20 -14.38
CA ALA A 218 -12.89 2.43 -14.25
C ALA A 218 -11.42 2.16 -13.85
N PHE A 219 -11.19 1.12 -13.04
CA PHE A 219 -9.84 0.71 -12.63
C PHE A 219 -9.08 0.06 -13.79
N ILE A 220 -9.77 -0.78 -14.59
CA ILE A 220 -9.22 -1.40 -15.79
C ILE A 220 -8.80 -0.32 -16.80
N ASP A 221 -9.70 0.61 -17.11
CA ASP A 221 -9.45 1.71 -18.04
C ASP A 221 -8.27 2.58 -17.59
N ARG A 222 -8.14 2.77 -16.27
CA ARG A 222 -7.03 3.53 -15.72
C ARG A 222 -5.70 2.78 -15.85
N CYS A 223 -5.69 1.46 -15.72
CA CYS A 223 -4.49 0.61 -15.85
C CYS A 223 -4.11 0.26 -17.30
N ALA A 224 -4.92 0.61 -18.30
CA ALA A 224 -4.64 0.32 -19.71
C ALA A 224 -3.21 0.69 -20.19
N PRO A 225 -2.58 1.81 -19.76
CA PRO A 225 -1.21 2.14 -20.17
C PRO A 225 -0.13 1.16 -19.69
N LEU A 226 -0.42 0.38 -18.64
CA LEU A 226 0.49 -0.59 -18.03
C LEU A 226 0.31 -2.00 -18.60
N MET A 227 -0.67 -2.21 -19.48
CA MET A 227 -0.98 -3.50 -20.10
C MET A 227 -0.18 -3.70 -21.40
N ASN A 228 0.01 -4.97 -21.78
CA ASN A 228 0.76 -5.37 -22.99
C ASN A 228 2.20 -4.83 -23.02
N LYS A 229 2.83 -4.75 -21.85
CA LYS A 229 4.24 -4.42 -21.66
C LYS A 229 4.96 -5.64 -21.10
N ASP A 230 6.27 -5.71 -21.30
CA ASP A 230 7.08 -6.82 -20.79
C ASP A 230 7.01 -6.92 -19.25
N TYR A 231 6.94 -5.77 -18.57
CA TYR A 231 6.76 -5.69 -17.12
C TYR A 231 5.32 -5.92 -16.63
N SER A 232 4.32 -6.07 -17.50
CA SER A 232 2.90 -6.18 -17.08
C SER A 232 2.67 -7.37 -16.14
N ALA A 233 3.44 -8.45 -16.28
CA ALA A 233 3.37 -9.63 -15.39
C ALA A 233 3.82 -9.32 -13.96
N CYS A 234 4.64 -8.28 -13.78
CA CYS A 234 5.13 -7.80 -12.49
C CYS A 234 4.21 -6.72 -11.88
N ALA A 235 3.30 -6.12 -12.65
CA ALA A 235 2.39 -5.09 -12.16
C ALA A 235 1.09 -5.69 -11.61
N VAL A 236 0.76 -5.42 -10.34
CA VAL A 236 -0.42 -5.98 -9.67
C VAL A 236 -1.29 -4.85 -9.06
N PRO A 237 -2.38 -4.44 -9.71
CA PRO A 237 -3.32 -3.48 -9.14
C PRO A 237 -4.09 -4.13 -7.99
N CYS A 238 -4.12 -3.47 -6.85
CA CYS A 238 -4.76 -3.93 -5.63
C CYS A 238 -5.98 -3.05 -5.35
N LEU A 239 -7.14 -3.69 -5.21
CA LEU A 239 -8.39 -3.02 -4.91
C LEU A 239 -9.33 -3.92 -4.08
N PRO A 240 -10.37 -3.36 -3.47
CA PRO A 240 -10.49 -1.95 -3.09
C PRO A 240 -9.64 -1.60 -1.86
N ASN A 241 -9.43 -0.30 -1.64
CA ASN A 241 -8.88 0.22 -0.39
C ASN A 241 -9.87 -0.02 0.77
N VAL A 242 -9.35 -0.32 1.96
CA VAL A 242 -10.15 -0.69 3.13
C VAL A 242 -10.50 0.56 3.93
N THR A 243 -11.73 0.69 4.40
CA THR A 243 -12.21 1.81 5.21
C THR A 243 -12.00 1.52 6.69
N VAL A 244 -11.21 2.37 7.37
CA VAL A 244 -11.06 2.32 8.83
C VAL A 244 -12.05 3.28 9.48
N ILE A 245 -12.04 4.53 9.03
CA ILE A 245 -13.00 5.55 9.45
C ILE A 245 -13.72 6.04 8.20
N PRO A 246 -15.04 5.84 8.09
CA PRO A 246 -15.80 6.40 6.98
C PRO A 246 -15.89 7.93 7.12
N LYS A 247 -15.77 8.63 5.99
CA LYS A 247 -15.89 10.09 5.93
C LYS A 247 -17.25 10.53 6.48
N ASN A 248 -17.26 11.65 7.20
CA ASN A 248 -18.48 12.30 7.69
C ASN A 248 -19.34 11.47 8.67
N LYS A 249 -18.86 10.33 9.18
CA LYS A 249 -19.58 9.56 10.20
C LYS A 249 -19.02 9.77 11.62
N SER A 250 -17.76 10.20 11.73
CA SER A 250 -17.11 10.48 13.00
C SER A 250 -17.03 11.99 13.23
N GLY A 251 -17.90 12.51 14.11
CA GLY A 251 -17.91 13.91 14.52
C GLY A 251 -17.13 14.14 15.80
N VAL A 252 -16.25 15.14 15.81
CA VAL A 252 -15.53 15.60 17.01
C VAL A 252 -16.20 16.89 17.47
N ILE A 253 -16.65 16.91 18.73
CA ILE A 253 -17.22 18.09 19.36
C ILE A 253 -16.10 18.83 20.08
N THR A 254 -15.93 20.11 19.77
CA THR A 254 -14.85 20.94 20.32
C THR A 254 -15.32 21.84 21.46
N GLY A 255 -16.60 22.20 21.46
CA GLY A 255 -17.21 23.00 22.52
C GLY A 255 -18.54 23.60 22.13
N LYS A 256 -19.03 24.50 22.97
CA LYS A 256 -20.25 25.29 22.75
C LYS A 256 -19.92 26.76 22.70
N LEU A 257 -20.61 27.50 21.84
CA LEU A 257 -20.57 28.95 21.84
C LEU A 257 -21.14 29.47 23.17
N MET A 258 -20.62 30.62 23.59
CA MET A 258 -21.18 31.38 24.70
C MET A 258 -22.10 32.47 24.18
N THR A 259 -23.07 32.83 25.03
CA THR A 259 -23.99 33.95 24.86
C THR A 259 -23.96 34.81 26.11
N THR A 260 -24.25 36.10 25.97
CA THR A 260 -24.33 37.04 27.09
C THR A 260 -25.69 37.74 27.11
N ASP A 261 -26.19 38.03 28.30
CA ASP A 261 -27.33 38.92 28.54
C ASP A 261 -26.89 40.35 28.93
N GLY A 262 -25.57 40.61 28.96
CA GLY A 262 -24.95 41.87 29.34
C GLY A 262 -24.43 41.90 30.79
N GLU A 263 -24.96 41.04 31.68
CA GLU A 263 -24.54 40.95 33.09
C GLU A 263 -23.86 39.62 33.43
N ASN A 264 -24.14 38.57 32.65
CA ASN A 264 -23.54 37.24 32.79
C ASN A 264 -23.23 36.62 31.42
N ALA A 265 -22.22 35.75 31.38
CA ALA A 265 -21.92 34.89 30.23
C ALA A 265 -22.30 33.44 30.55
N ALA A 266 -23.00 32.78 29.63
CA ALA A 266 -23.40 31.38 29.75
C ALA A 266 -23.17 30.64 28.43
N TYR A 267 -22.98 29.32 28.50
CA TYR A 267 -22.97 28.48 27.31
C TYR A 267 -24.36 28.44 26.68
N SER A 268 -24.41 28.45 25.35
CA SER A 268 -25.68 28.27 24.65
C SER A 268 -26.24 26.86 24.83
N ASP A 269 -27.54 26.76 25.05
CA ASP A 269 -28.28 25.50 25.09
C ASP A 269 -28.73 25.01 23.71
N ARG A 270 -28.55 25.84 22.66
CA ARG A 270 -28.95 25.47 21.30
C ARG A 270 -28.01 24.41 20.73
N GLN A 271 -28.58 23.39 20.09
CA GLN A 271 -27.79 22.36 19.41
C GLN A 271 -26.97 22.90 18.23
N GLU A 272 -27.44 23.98 17.60
CA GLU A 272 -26.75 24.67 16.50
C GLU A 272 -25.47 25.38 16.95
N ASP A 273 -25.38 25.72 18.23
CA ASP A 273 -24.25 26.44 18.83
C ASP A 273 -23.16 25.49 19.34
N VAL A 274 -23.31 24.19 19.09
CA VAL A 274 -22.28 23.17 19.34
C VAL A 274 -21.31 23.17 18.16
N GLN A 275 -20.08 23.62 18.41
CA GLN A 275 -19.01 23.54 17.43
C GLN A 275 -18.52 22.09 17.31
N ARG A 276 -18.53 21.60 16.06
CA ARG A 276 -18.07 20.26 15.71
C ARG A 276 -17.49 20.25 14.31
N PHE A 277 -16.56 19.35 14.08
CA PHE A 277 -16.10 19.01 12.74
C PHE A 277 -16.18 17.50 12.52
N TYR A 278 -16.28 17.08 11.26
CA TYR A 278 -16.27 15.68 10.92
C TYR A 278 -14.89 15.27 10.44
N LEU A 279 -14.46 14.08 10.85
CA LEU A 279 -13.22 13.49 10.38
C LEU A 279 -13.35 13.13 8.89
N ASN A 280 -12.26 13.41 8.16
CA ASN A 280 -12.08 12.85 6.83
C ASN A 280 -11.96 11.33 6.93
N GLY A 281 -12.39 10.63 5.88
CA GLY A 281 -12.27 9.19 5.86
C GLY A 281 -10.81 8.76 5.88
N ILE A 282 -10.49 7.75 6.69
CA ILE A 282 -9.17 7.12 6.81
C ILE A 282 -9.27 5.75 6.16
N TYR A 283 -8.41 5.50 5.18
CA TYR A 283 -8.41 4.27 4.38
C TYR A 283 -7.04 3.62 4.36
N ILE A 284 -7.00 2.30 4.32
CA ILE A 284 -5.75 1.55 4.15
C ILE A 284 -5.58 1.22 2.66
N PRO A 285 -4.41 1.55 2.06
CA PRO A 285 -4.12 1.15 0.70
C PRO A 285 -4.05 -0.37 0.55
N ALA A 286 -4.79 -0.93 -0.41
CA ALA A 286 -4.92 -2.38 -0.61
C ALA A 286 -3.58 -3.08 -0.91
N ALA A 287 -2.62 -2.34 -1.47
CA ALA A 287 -1.31 -2.88 -1.85
C ALA A 287 -0.53 -3.47 -0.67
N PHE A 288 -0.63 -2.85 0.52
CA PHE A 288 0.04 -3.37 1.72
C PHE A 288 -0.53 -4.71 2.16
N ILE A 289 -1.85 -4.85 2.13
CA ILE A 289 -2.54 -6.09 2.52
C ILE A 289 -2.22 -7.19 1.51
N ALA A 290 -2.29 -6.88 0.22
CA ALA A 290 -1.98 -7.81 -0.86
C ALA A 290 -0.52 -8.30 -0.80
N ALA A 291 0.44 -7.39 -0.65
CA ALA A 291 1.85 -7.76 -0.49
C ALA A 291 2.09 -8.56 0.80
N GLY A 292 1.47 -8.16 1.91
CA GLY A 292 1.60 -8.84 3.21
C GLY A 292 1.10 -10.28 3.18
N ILE A 293 -0.12 -10.52 2.66
CA ILE A 293 -0.68 -11.86 2.58
C ILE A 293 0.09 -12.73 1.59
N MET A 294 0.54 -12.18 0.46
CA MET A 294 1.31 -12.92 -0.52
C MET A 294 2.72 -13.25 -0.01
N ALA A 295 3.36 -12.35 0.74
CA ALA A 295 4.61 -12.64 1.43
C ALA A 295 4.42 -13.72 2.50
N ALA A 296 3.33 -13.68 3.28
CA ALA A 296 3.02 -14.71 4.26
C ALA A 296 2.82 -16.09 3.62
N CYS A 297 2.11 -16.16 2.48
CA CYS A 297 1.90 -17.41 1.75
C CYS A 297 3.18 -18.05 1.22
N GLN A 298 4.30 -17.32 1.13
CA GLN A 298 5.58 -17.89 0.70
C GLN A 298 6.25 -18.73 1.79
N ASP A 299 5.91 -18.51 3.07
CA ASP A 299 6.47 -19.24 4.20
C ASP A 299 5.76 -20.59 4.43
N PRO A 300 6.49 -21.72 4.41
CA PRO A 300 5.89 -23.02 4.70
C PRO A 300 5.39 -23.16 6.13
N ASP A 301 5.91 -22.41 7.11
CA ASP A 301 5.39 -22.48 8.48
C ASP A 301 4.00 -21.83 8.58
N PHE A 302 3.82 -20.66 7.97
CA PHE A 302 2.50 -20.03 7.81
C PHE A 302 1.49 -20.95 7.13
N LEU A 303 1.86 -21.54 5.98
CA LEU A 303 0.96 -22.47 5.28
C LEU A 303 0.64 -23.70 6.12
N ARG A 304 1.59 -24.22 6.91
CA ARG A 304 1.37 -25.43 7.74
C ARG A 304 0.32 -25.22 8.83
N GLU A 305 0.21 -24.01 9.36
CA GLU A 305 -0.82 -23.67 10.35
C GLU A 305 -2.23 -23.64 9.75
N LYS A 306 -2.34 -23.33 8.45
CA LYS A 306 -3.62 -23.31 7.73
C LYS A 306 -3.96 -24.65 7.07
N PHE A 307 -2.96 -25.34 6.53
CA PHE A 307 -3.07 -26.59 5.76
C PHE A 307 -2.38 -27.75 6.47
N ILE A 308 -3.06 -28.31 7.46
CA ILE A 308 -2.53 -29.39 8.31
C ILE A 308 -2.15 -30.61 7.46
N ARG A 309 -0.87 -31.03 7.54
CA ARG A 309 -0.28 -32.22 6.87
C ARG A 309 -0.21 -32.19 5.34
N SER A 310 -0.48 -31.05 4.71
CA SER A 310 -0.41 -30.89 3.25
C SER A 310 0.72 -29.98 2.79
N VAL A 311 1.69 -29.66 3.67
CA VAL A 311 2.79 -28.71 3.42
C VAL A 311 4.14 -29.38 3.66
N ASP A 312 5.07 -29.24 2.71
CA ASP A 312 6.46 -29.65 2.87
C ASP A 312 7.28 -28.52 3.53
N PRO A 313 7.94 -28.73 4.67
CA PRO A 313 8.68 -27.67 5.37
C PRO A 313 9.91 -27.14 4.61
N THR A 314 10.38 -27.87 3.59
CA THR A 314 11.59 -27.53 2.83
C THR A 314 11.31 -26.81 1.52
N LEU A 315 10.04 -26.68 1.13
CA LEU A 315 9.63 -25.98 -0.10
C LEU A 315 9.00 -24.63 0.24
N PRO A 316 9.23 -23.58 -0.58
CA PRO A 316 8.53 -22.31 -0.42
C PRO A 316 7.15 -22.36 -1.07
N GLY A 317 6.23 -21.49 -0.65
CA GLY A 317 4.88 -21.37 -1.20
C GLY A 317 4.77 -20.59 -2.52
N VAL A 318 5.78 -20.65 -3.41
CA VAL A 318 5.87 -19.78 -4.60
C VAL A 318 4.77 -20.01 -5.65
N ARG A 319 4.32 -21.26 -5.79
CA ARG A 319 3.27 -21.69 -6.72
C ARG A 319 1.88 -21.72 -6.05
N PHE A 320 1.81 -21.38 -4.76
CA PHE A 320 0.56 -21.36 -4.01
C PHE A 320 -0.43 -20.43 -4.71
N ASP A 321 -1.54 -21.02 -5.17
CA ASP A 321 -2.62 -20.28 -5.80
C ASP A 321 -3.71 -20.02 -4.77
N ILE A 322 -3.83 -18.78 -4.33
CA ILE A 322 -4.85 -18.37 -3.35
C ILE A 322 -6.26 -18.47 -3.91
N GLU A 323 -6.45 -18.42 -5.23
CA GLU A 323 -7.76 -18.57 -5.89
C GLU A 323 -8.23 -20.02 -5.98
N SER A 324 -7.33 -20.99 -5.78
CA SER A 324 -7.65 -22.41 -5.97
C SER A 324 -8.51 -22.97 -4.83
N GLY A 325 -9.70 -23.45 -5.16
CA GLY A 325 -10.59 -24.12 -4.20
C GLY A 325 -10.93 -23.25 -2.99
N ASP A 326 -10.76 -23.80 -1.79
CA ASP A 326 -11.04 -23.10 -0.52
C ASP A 326 -9.84 -22.30 0.02
N ASN A 327 -8.76 -22.13 -0.75
CA ASN A 327 -7.51 -21.51 -0.27
C ASN A 327 -7.73 -20.09 0.28
N ALA A 328 -8.47 -19.25 -0.44
CA ALA A 328 -8.82 -17.90 0.03
C ALA A 328 -9.63 -17.86 1.34
N LEU A 329 -10.35 -18.95 1.67
CA LEU A 329 -11.11 -19.09 2.92
C LEU A 329 -10.24 -19.60 4.07
N LEU A 330 -9.21 -20.39 3.75
CA LEU A 330 -8.23 -20.90 4.71
C LEU A 330 -7.16 -19.85 5.04
N VAL A 331 -6.90 -18.95 4.10
CA VAL A 331 -5.97 -17.83 4.24
C VAL A 331 -6.72 -16.50 4.05
N PRO A 332 -7.65 -16.14 4.95
CA PRO A 332 -8.23 -14.81 4.94
C PRO A 332 -7.21 -13.77 5.44
N THR A 333 -7.49 -12.49 5.21
CA THR A 333 -6.71 -11.40 5.82
C THR A 333 -7.01 -11.27 7.32
N THR A 334 -6.23 -10.46 8.04
CA THR A 334 -6.51 -10.15 9.46
C THR A 334 -7.66 -9.18 9.65
N LEU A 335 -8.08 -8.49 8.59
CA LEU A 335 -9.10 -7.46 8.65
C LEU A 335 -10.50 -8.05 8.66
N ALA A 336 -11.36 -7.51 9.52
CA ALA A 336 -12.77 -7.82 9.54
C ALA A 336 -13.47 -7.38 8.24
N ARG A 337 -14.58 -8.04 7.94
CA ARG A 337 -15.40 -7.72 6.77
C ARG A 337 -15.98 -6.30 6.83
N GLU A 338 -15.93 -5.66 5.67
CA GLU A 338 -16.64 -4.43 5.34
C GLU A 338 -18.14 -4.64 5.18
N VAL A 339 -18.92 -3.59 5.44
CA VAL A 339 -20.39 -3.64 5.36
C VAL A 339 -20.88 -3.83 3.92
N ALA A 340 -20.13 -3.28 2.96
CA ALA A 340 -20.46 -3.31 1.56
C ALA A 340 -20.18 -4.70 0.94
N GLY A 341 -21.24 -5.40 0.56
CA GLY A 341 -21.16 -6.60 -0.28
C GLY A 341 -21.35 -6.25 -1.75
N TRP A 342 -20.94 -7.14 -2.65
CA TRP A 342 -21.09 -6.94 -4.09
C TRP A 342 -22.37 -7.58 -4.63
N THR A 343 -22.98 -6.88 -5.57
CA THR A 343 -24.10 -7.41 -6.35
C THR A 343 -23.62 -8.56 -7.25
N ARG A 344 -24.55 -9.41 -7.69
CA ARG A 344 -24.25 -10.51 -8.61
C ARG A 344 -23.61 -10.04 -9.92
N SER A 345 -24.07 -8.90 -10.45
CA SER A 345 -23.53 -8.33 -11.69
C SER A 345 -22.06 -7.92 -11.55
N VAL A 346 -21.69 -7.31 -10.42
CA VAL A 346 -20.29 -6.94 -10.14
C VAL A 346 -19.41 -8.19 -10.03
N LYS A 347 -19.88 -9.25 -9.38
CA LYS A 347 -19.15 -10.53 -9.31
C LYS A 347 -18.97 -11.18 -10.68
N GLU A 348 -20.01 -11.17 -11.51
CA GLU A 348 -19.95 -11.69 -12.88
C GLU A 348 -19.00 -10.86 -13.75
N GLU A 349 -18.96 -9.53 -13.59
CA GLU A 349 -17.98 -8.66 -14.23
C GLU A 349 -16.55 -9.00 -13.78
N ILE A 350 -16.31 -9.10 -12.47
CA ILE A 350 -15.00 -9.45 -11.94
C ILE A 350 -14.54 -10.82 -12.46
N ASN A 351 -15.42 -11.82 -12.49
CA ASN A 351 -15.08 -13.15 -13.00
C ASN A 351 -14.82 -13.16 -14.50
N ARG A 352 -15.57 -12.37 -15.27
CA ARG A 352 -15.38 -12.26 -16.72
C ARG A 352 -14.08 -11.56 -17.08
N GLN A 353 -13.77 -10.46 -16.39
CA GLN A 353 -12.56 -9.69 -16.65
C GLN A 353 -11.32 -10.36 -16.05
N GLY A 354 -11.43 -10.92 -14.84
CA GLY A 354 -10.30 -11.52 -14.12
C GLY A 354 -9.23 -10.50 -13.73
N PHE A 355 -9.58 -9.23 -13.50
CA PHE A 355 -8.60 -8.16 -13.32
C PHE A 355 -8.06 -8.05 -11.89
N GLY A 356 -6.74 -7.94 -11.74
CA GLY A 356 -6.08 -7.47 -10.52
C GLY A 356 -6.15 -8.36 -9.29
N PHE A 357 -5.64 -7.82 -8.18
CA PHE A 357 -5.77 -8.37 -6.84
C PHE A 357 -6.98 -7.74 -6.16
N ILE A 358 -8.05 -8.54 -6.01
CA ILE A 358 -9.34 -8.06 -5.52
C ILE A 358 -9.64 -8.66 -4.15
N LEU A 359 -9.71 -7.80 -3.13
CA LEU A 359 -10.21 -8.13 -1.81
C LEU A 359 -11.74 -8.17 -1.80
N SER A 360 -12.31 -9.17 -1.13
CA SER A 360 -13.75 -9.40 -1.04
C SER A 360 -14.23 -9.33 0.41
N SER A 361 -15.41 -8.75 0.59
CA SER A 361 -16.14 -8.71 1.85
C SER A 361 -17.38 -9.61 1.88
N GLU A 362 -17.40 -10.64 1.05
CA GLU A 362 -18.55 -11.53 0.92
C GLU A 362 -18.81 -12.41 2.14
N VAL A 363 -20.09 -12.75 2.37
CA VAL A 363 -20.45 -13.69 3.43
C VAL A 363 -20.10 -15.09 2.95
N GLN A 364 -19.04 -15.65 3.51
CA GLN A 364 -18.57 -16.99 3.19
C GLN A 364 -18.47 -17.84 4.44
N SER A 365 -18.57 -19.16 4.27
CA SER A 365 -18.41 -20.11 5.36
C SER A 365 -17.49 -21.24 4.93
N LEU A 366 -16.55 -21.60 5.79
CA LEU A 366 -15.67 -22.73 5.59
C LEU A 366 -16.06 -23.83 6.58
N LYS A 367 -16.43 -25.01 6.07
CA LYS A 367 -16.85 -26.16 6.89
C LYS A 367 -17.93 -25.82 7.93
N GLY A 368 -18.91 -25.00 7.53
CA GLY A 368 -20.03 -24.57 8.38
C GLY A 368 -19.68 -23.46 9.39
N LYS A 369 -18.44 -22.95 9.41
CA LYS A 369 -18.05 -21.80 10.24
C LYS A 369 -18.01 -20.53 9.39
N PRO A 370 -18.57 -19.40 9.85
CA PRO A 370 -18.50 -18.15 9.12
C PRO A 370 -17.05 -17.64 9.05
N VAL A 371 -16.65 -17.15 7.88
CA VAL A 371 -15.42 -16.39 7.69
C VAL A 371 -15.78 -14.92 7.83
N ASN A 372 -15.30 -14.30 8.92
CA ASN A 372 -15.65 -12.92 9.29
C ASN A 372 -14.60 -11.90 8.80
N ASN A 373 -13.57 -12.38 8.14
CA ASN A 373 -12.45 -11.59 7.65
C ASN A 373 -12.54 -11.39 6.15
N LEU A 374 -11.87 -10.36 5.61
CA LEU A 374 -11.78 -10.17 4.17
C LEU A 374 -11.03 -11.34 3.53
N THR A 375 -11.47 -11.73 2.33
CA THR A 375 -10.86 -12.83 1.56
C THR A 375 -10.32 -12.30 0.24
N VAL A 376 -9.42 -13.04 -0.40
CA VAL A 376 -8.92 -12.71 -1.73
C VAL A 376 -9.83 -13.36 -2.77
N TYR A 377 -10.49 -12.54 -3.60
CA TYR A 377 -11.40 -13.01 -4.64
C TYR A 377 -10.68 -13.29 -5.96
N LYS A 378 -9.72 -12.44 -6.30
CA LYS A 378 -8.82 -12.56 -7.46
C LYS A 378 -7.42 -12.11 -7.08
N ALA A 379 -6.41 -12.71 -7.70
CA ALA A 379 -4.99 -12.47 -7.52
C ALA A 379 -4.30 -12.55 -8.89
N ARG A 380 -4.58 -11.55 -9.74
CA ARG A 380 -4.10 -11.46 -11.13
C ARG A 380 -3.19 -10.24 -11.35
N SER A 381 -2.23 -10.40 -12.26
CA SER A 381 -1.33 -9.32 -12.71
C SER A 381 -1.95 -8.54 -13.88
N LEU A 382 -1.21 -7.57 -14.45
CA LEU A 382 -1.63 -6.89 -15.68
C LEU A 382 -1.19 -7.61 -16.97
N ALA A 383 -0.45 -8.72 -16.86
CA ALA A 383 -0.21 -9.57 -18.02
C ALA A 383 -1.51 -10.24 -18.46
N HIS A 384 -1.74 -10.27 -19.77
CA HIS A 384 -2.97 -10.72 -20.37
C HIS A 384 -2.65 -11.67 -21.52
N ASP A 385 -3.18 -12.89 -21.47
CA ASP A 385 -2.88 -13.96 -22.44
C ASP A 385 -3.76 -13.91 -23.71
N GLY A 386 -4.59 -12.87 -23.82
CA GLY A 386 -5.58 -12.69 -24.89
C GLY A 386 -6.99 -13.09 -24.50
N TYR A 387 -7.16 -13.85 -23.41
CA TYR A 387 -8.44 -14.27 -22.86
C TYR A 387 -8.67 -13.72 -21.45
N GLN A 388 -7.69 -13.83 -20.56
CA GLN A 388 -7.76 -13.40 -19.16
C GLN A 388 -6.42 -12.86 -18.67
N TYR A 389 -6.45 -12.18 -17.53
CA TYR A 389 -5.23 -11.79 -16.85
C TYR A 389 -4.56 -12.98 -16.14
N GLU A 390 -3.22 -12.99 -16.19
CA GLU A 390 -2.40 -14.05 -15.65
C GLU A 390 -2.43 -14.06 -14.10
N PRO A 391 -2.56 -15.23 -13.47
CA PRO A 391 -2.37 -15.37 -12.03
C PRO A 391 -0.97 -14.93 -11.59
N ILE A 392 -0.90 -14.20 -10.47
CA ILE A 392 0.37 -13.67 -9.95
C ILE A 392 1.38 -14.76 -9.57
N PHE A 393 0.94 -15.99 -9.28
CA PHE A 393 1.85 -17.09 -8.97
C PHE A 393 2.70 -17.45 -10.18
N GLN A 394 2.21 -17.28 -11.42
CA GLN A 394 2.96 -17.68 -12.61
C GLN A 394 4.27 -16.90 -12.72
N GLN A 395 4.21 -15.57 -12.57
CA GLN A 395 5.41 -14.74 -12.54
C GLN A 395 6.32 -15.09 -11.34
N THR A 396 5.73 -15.35 -10.18
CA THR A 396 6.48 -15.73 -8.97
C THR A 396 7.29 -17.00 -9.16
N VAL A 397 6.68 -18.01 -9.79
CA VAL A 397 7.32 -19.29 -10.07
C VAL A 397 8.41 -19.10 -11.11
N SER A 398 8.16 -18.36 -12.19
CA SER A 398 9.18 -18.07 -13.20
C SER A 398 10.42 -17.40 -12.58
N SER A 399 10.25 -16.33 -11.79
CA SER A 399 11.37 -15.64 -11.13
C SER A 399 12.08 -16.51 -10.09
N TYR A 400 11.34 -17.31 -9.31
CA TYR A 400 11.94 -18.23 -8.35
C TYR A 400 12.79 -19.30 -9.03
N PHE A 401 12.23 -19.89 -10.10
CA PHE A 401 12.90 -20.91 -10.88
C PHE A 401 14.20 -20.34 -11.47
N GLU A 402 14.21 -19.07 -11.87
CA GLU A 402 15.42 -18.38 -12.35
C GLU A 402 16.50 -18.29 -11.32
N CYS A 403 16.17 -17.80 -10.13
CA CYS A 403 17.14 -17.69 -9.06
C CYS A 403 17.74 -19.06 -8.70
N VAL A 404 16.90 -20.11 -8.62
CA VAL A 404 17.38 -21.45 -8.29
C VAL A 404 18.21 -22.04 -9.43
N LEU A 405 17.76 -21.92 -10.68
CA LEU A 405 18.49 -22.44 -11.83
C LEU A 405 19.84 -21.75 -11.96
N ARG A 406 19.89 -20.41 -11.91
CA ARG A 406 21.13 -19.63 -11.95
C ARG A 406 22.13 -20.11 -10.89
N ARG A 407 21.65 -20.29 -9.67
CA ARG A 407 22.45 -20.75 -8.54
C ARG A 407 22.96 -22.18 -8.69
N VAL A 408 22.10 -23.13 -9.03
CA VAL A 408 22.48 -24.55 -9.17
C VAL A 408 23.40 -24.75 -10.38
N SER A 409 23.14 -24.04 -11.47
CA SER A 409 23.92 -24.13 -12.71
C SER A 409 25.23 -23.34 -12.69
N SER A 410 25.54 -22.62 -11.60
CA SER A 410 26.68 -21.69 -11.52
C SER A 410 26.73 -20.75 -12.71
N ASP A 411 25.63 -20.01 -12.91
CA ASP A 411 25.40 -19.09 -14.03
C ASP A 411 25.23 -19.79 -15.40
N PHE A 412 24.29 -20.74 -15.45
CA PHE A 412 23.80 -21.39 -16.68
C PHE A 412 24.84 -22.22 -17.45
N LYS A 413 25.78 -22.85 -16.74
CA LYS A 413 26.71 -23.81 -17.37
C LYS A 413 25.93 -25.01 -17.92
N LYS A 414 26.17 -25.35 -19.20
CA LYS A 414 25.45 -26.39 -19.95
C LYS A 414 25.26 -27.69 -19.16
N ASP A 415 26.34 -28.35 -18.74
CA ASP A 415 26.27 -29.64 -18.03
C ASP A 415 25.43 -29.55 -16.74
N ALA A 416 25.47 -28.40 -16.06
CA ALA A 416 24.73 -28.19 -14.82
C ALA A 416 23.25 -27.89 -15.09
N VAL A 417 22.92 -27.23 -16.21
CA VAL A 417 21.53 -27.06 -16.68
C VAL A 417 20.96 -28.41 -17.13
N GLU A 418 21.69 -29.20 -17.91
CA GLU A 418 21.27 -30.55 -18.30
C GLU A 418 21.07 -31.44 -17.06
N PHE A 419 21.98 -31.38 -16.08
CA PHE A 419 21.82 -32.08 -14.82
C PHE A 419 20.58 -31.61 -14.05
N PHE A 420 20.31 -30.31 -14.01
CA PHE A 420 19.14 -29.73 -13.35
C PHE A 420 17.83 -30.35 -13.86
N PHE A 421 17.69 -30.51 -15.18
CA PHE A 421 16.50 -31.07 -15.83
C PHE A 421 16.54 -32.60 -16.00
N SER A 422 17.64 -33.26 -15.62
CA SER A 422 17.78 -34.71 -15.76
C SER A 422 16.82 -35.49 -14.85
N ALA A 423 16.52 -36.73 -15.23
CA ALA A 423 15.74 -37.69 -14.42
C ALA A 423 16.51 -38.25 -13.21
N ASN A 424 17.68 -37.69 -12.87
CA ASN A 424 18.45 -38.13 -11.71
C ASN A 424 17.69 -37.77 -10.42
N PRO A 425 17.51 -38.70 -9.45
CA PRO A 425 16.85 -38.39 -8.18
C PRO A 425 17.45 -37.22 -7.39
N SER A 426 18.73 -36.89 -7.60
CA SER A 426 19.38 -35.75 -6.95
C SER A 426 19.25 -34.43 -7.72
N SER A 427 18.69 -34.43 -8.94
CA SER A 427 18.44 -33.19 -9.69
C SER A 427 17.37 -32.34 -8.99
N GLN A 428 17.47 -31.01 -9.12
CA GLN A 428 16.52 -30.11 -8.49
C GLN A 428 15.11 -30.28 -9.05
N MET A 429 14.98 -30.50 -10.36
CA MET A 429 13.71 -30.75 -11.02
C MET A 429 13.06 -32.04 -10.48
N GLN A 430 13.80 -33.15 -10.37
CA GLN A 430 13.24 -34.39 -9.86
C GLN A 430 12.85 -34.29 -8.38
N GLN A 431 13.60 -33.54 -7.57
CA GLN A 431 13.23 -33.25 -6.19
C GLN A 431 11.90 -32.50 -6.07
N TRP A 432 11.64 -31.53 -6.95
CA TRP A 432 10.36 -30.83 -7.01
C TRP A 432 9.23 -31.75 -7.50
N MET A 433 9.48 -32.54 -8.55
CA MET A 433 8.49 -33.49 -9.09
C MET A 433 8.07 -34.55 -8.07
N ASN A 434 8.99 -35.01 -7.22
CA ASN A 434 8.72 -35.97 -6.15
C ASN A 434 7.83 -35.41 -5.02
N ARG A 435 7.58 -34.10 -5.02
CA ARG A 435 6.84 -33.37 -3.97
C ARG A 435 5.63 -32.61 -4.52
N LYS A 436 5.16 -32.97 -5.72
CA LYS A 436 4.05 -32.31 -6.43
C LYS A 436 2.70 -32.32 -5.68
N ASP A 437 2.51 -33.26 -4.77
CA ASP A 437 1.24 -33.43 -4.04
C ASP A 437 1.07 -32.45 -2.87
N PHE A 438 2.14 -31.73 -2.49
CA PHE A 438 2.06 -30.73 -1.42
C PHE A 438 1.44 -29.42 -1.92
N ILE A 439 0.76 -28.70 -1.02
CA ILE A 439 0.11 -27.42 -1.34
C ILE A 439 1.12 -26.36 -1.80
N ASN A 440 2.32 -26.37 -1.23
CA ASN A 440 3.45 -25.50 -1.54
C ASN A 440 4.45 -26.14 -2.52
N ALA A 441 4.04 -27.14 -3.30
CA ALA A 441 4.88 -27.68 -4.37
C ALA A 441 5.22 -26.58 -5.39
N VAL A 442 6.49 -26.45 -5.78
CA VAL A 442 6.97 -25.49 -6.78
C VAL A 442 6.38 -25.79 -8.18
N ILE A 443 6.15 -27.07 -8.47
CA ILE A 443 5.54 -27.58 -9.70
C ILE A 443 4.39 -28.50 -9.30
N LYS A 444 3.20 -28.23 -9.83
CA LYS A 444 2.01 -29.03 -9.58
C LYS A 444 1.85 -30.17 -10.61
N PRO A 445 1.03 -31.19 -10.34
CA PRO A 445 0.81 -32.30 -11.28
C PRO A 445 0.31 -31.87 -12.66
N GLU A 446 -0.44 -30.77 -12.73
CA GLU A 446 -0.94 -30.17 -13.97
C GLU A 446 0.05 -29.24 -14.69
N ASP A 447 1.20 -28.98 -14.07
CA ASP A 447 2.23 -28.11 -14.63
C ASP A 447 3.25 -28.93 -15.44
N ALA A 448 3.78 -28.35 -16.52
CA ALA A 448 4.92 -28.88 -17.25
C ALA A 448 6.00 -27.81 -17.43
N VAL A 449 7.26 -28.23 -17.40
CA VAL A 449 8.41 -27.34 -17.66
C VAL A 449 9.31 -28.04 -18.66
N THR A 450 9.55 -27.38 -19.80
CA THR A 450 10.52 -27.82 -20.81
C THR A 450 11.54 -26.73 -21.04
N TYR A 451 12.69 -27.08 -21.59
CA TYR A 451 13.77 -26.14 -21.87
C TYR A 451 14.34 -26.36 -23.27
N ASP A 452 14.86 -25.30 -23.86
CA ASP A 452 15.63 -25.31 -25.11
C ASP A 452 16.97 -24.58 -24.88
N LEU A 453 18.05 -25.16 -25.40
CA LEU A 453 19.40 -24.62 -25.30
C LEU A 453 19.88 -24.18 -26.67
N ASP A 454 19.94 -22.86 -26.88
CA ASP A 454 20.59 -22.31 -28.06
C ASP A 454 22.09 -22.16 -27.81
N GLU A 455 22.86 -23.17 -28.25
CA GLU A 455 24.32 -23.21 -28.13
C GLU A 455 25.03 -22.07 -28.88
N ARG A 456 24.42 -21.52 -29.93
CA ARG A 456 25.04 -20.47 -30.77
C ARG A 456 24.83 -19.09 -30.17
N ALA A 457 23.69 -18.86 -29.53
CA ALA A 457 23.35 -17.60 -28.89
C ALA A 457 23.74 -17.55 -27.40
N GLY A 458 24.03 -18.69 -26.77
CA GLY A 458 24.35 -18.76 -25.34
C GLY A 458 23.13 -18.49 -24.45
N HIS A 459 21.96 -18.91 -24.88
CA HIS A 459 20.69 -18.66 -24.18
C HIS A 459 19.99 -19.97 -23.82
N CYS A 460 19.32 -19.96 -22.68
CA CYS A 460 18.42 -21.02 -22.24
C CYS A 460 17.00 -20.45 -22.25
N GLU A 461 16.11 -21.06 -23.02
CA GLU A 461 14.69 -20.74 -23.02
C GLU A 461 13.95 -21.80 -22.21
N ILE A 462 13.07 -21.35 -21.31
CA ILE A 462 12.25 -22.24 -20.48
C ILE A 462 10.79 -21.98 -20.81
N HIS A 463 10.09 -23.06 -21.12
CA HIS A 463 8.68 -23.06 -21.43
C HIS A 463 7.94 -23.66 -20.24
N PHE A 464 7.13 -22.84 -19.59
CA PHE A 464 6.20 -23.27 -18.56
C PHE A 464 4.83 -23.52 -19.18
N GLN A 465 4.16 -24.58 -18.73
CA GLN A 465 2.76 -24.81 -18.99
C GLN A 465 2.06 -24.96 -17.64
N PHE A 466 1.26 -23.97 -17.25
CA PHE A 466 0.53 -23.98 -15.98
C PHE A 466 -0.94 -24.35 -16.23
N GLY A 467 -1.33 -25.58 -15.90
CA GLY A 467 -2.73 -26.03 -16.05
C GLY A 467 -3.31 -25.83 -17.45
N GLY A 468 -2.49 -25.88 -18.50
CA GLY A 468 -2.87 -25.69 -19.90
C GLY A 468 -2.52 -24.31 -20.50
N VAL A 469 -2.17 -23.31 -19.70
CA VAL A 469 -1.73 -21.99 -20.19
C VAL A 469 -0.21 -22.00 -20.38
N GLN A 470 0.27 -21.65 -21.58
CA GLN A 470 1.71 -21.58 -21.88
C GLN A 470 2.28 -20.21 -21.47
N LYS A 471 3.44 -20.23 -20.82
CA LYS A 471 4.24 -19.06 -20.50
C LYS A 471 5.71 -19.35 -20.81
N ASN A 472 6.25 -18.63 -21.78
CA ASN A 472 7.63 -18.80 -22.23
C ASN A 472 8.49 -17.70 -21.62
N VAL A 473 9.67 -18.06 -21.11
CA VAL A 473 10.60 -17.10 -20.52
C VAL A 473 12.01 -17.40 -21.04
N LYS A 474 12.67 -16.36 -21.56
CA LYS A 474 14.01 -16.44 -22.13
C LYS A 474 15.04 -15.86 -21.17
N TRP A 475 16.07 -16.63 -20.81
CA TRP A 475 17.08 -16.22 -19.82
C TRP A 475 18.49 -16.15 -20.43
N MET A 476 19.25 -15.12 -20.03
CA MET A 476 20.63 -14.87 -20.50
C MET A 476 21.63 -15.13 -19.36
N GLY A 477 22.74 -15.81 -19.66
CA GLY A 477 23.80 -16.06 -18.66
C GLY A 477 24.64 -14.81 -18.39
N VAL A 478 24.75 -14.40 -17.13
CA VAL A 478 25.68 -13.35 -16.65
C VAL A 478 26.36 -13.88 -15.38
N PRO A 479 27.69 -13.71 -15.19
CA PRO A 479 28.45 -14.42 -14.15
C PRO A 479 28.44 -13.68 -12.79
N PHE A 480 28.41 -14.41 -11.66
CA PHE A 480 29.33 -14.36 -10.50
C PHE A 480 28.77 -14.93 -9.16
N SER A 481 29.45 -15.97 -8.67
CA SER A 481 29.91 -16.35 -7.30
C SER A 481 28.99 -16.54 -6.06
N TRP A 482 29.48 -17.40 -5.15
CA TRP A 482 28.84 -18.48 -4.37
C TRP A 482 28.29 -18.11 -2.98
N ALA A 483 27.20 -18.76 -2.51
CA ALA A 483 26.95 -19.22 -1.11
C ALA A 483 25.57 -19.93 -0.90
N ARG A 484 25.39 -20.55 0.29
CA ARG A 484 24.34 -21.52 0.75
C ARG A 484 22.93 -20.90 1.04
N PRO A 485 21.86 -21.69 1.33
CA PRO A 485 20.46 -21.26 1.09
C PRO A 485 19.73 -20.69 2.31
N SER A 486 19.06 -19.55 2.11
CA SER A 486 17.74 -19.25 2.65
C SER A 486 16.92 -18.51 1.58
N PHE A 487 15.59 -18.63 1.62
CA PHE A 487 14.70 -18.18 0.53
C PHE A 487 13.74 -17.07 0.98
N MET A 488 13.35 -16.21 0.02
CA MET A 488 12.27 -15.20 -0.01
C MET A 488 11.88 -14.46 1.27
N LYS A 489 12.48 -13.28 1.53
CA LYS A 489 12.08 -12.42 2.67
C LYS A 489 11.87 -10.94 2.34
N GLY A 490 12.43 -10.41 1.25
CA GLY A 490 12.46 -8.96 1.01
C GLY A 490 11.23 -8.43 0.26
N CYS A 491 10.57 -7.43 0.84
CA CYS A 491 9.64 -6.54 0.16
C CYS A 491 10.19 -5.10 0.20
N LEU A 492 10.15 -4.38 -0.92
CA LEU A 492 10.56 -2.97 -1.03
C LEU A 492 9.35 -2.06 -0.99
N PHE A 493 9.24 -1.20 0.01
CA PHE A 493 8.30 -0.10 0.01
C PHE A 493 8.99 1.14 -0.58
N ILE A 494 8.50 1.61 -1.72
CA ILE A 494 9.02 2.79 -2.41
C ILE A 494 8.24 4.03 -1.99
#